data_AF-A0A0C9YV12-F1
#
_entry.id   AF-A0A0C9YV12-F1
#
_cell.length_a   1.000
_cell.length_b   1.000
_cell.length_c   1.000
_cell.angle_alpha   90.00
_cell.angle_beta   90.00
_cell.angle_gamma   90.00
#
_symmetry.space_group_name_H-M   'P 1'
#
loop_
_entity.id
_entity.type
_entity.pdbx_description
1 polymer ?
#
loop_
_entity_poly.entity_id
_entity_poly.type
_entity_poly.pdbx_seq_one_letter_code
_entity_poly.pdbx_strand_id
1 'polypeptide(L)'
;MKDPLEPVPDILEEHYNVGKSQHRPIDLADFIRKNSGDPALQEFTLRLKRHLLPCIRAMHVLASEPSALQLLEGLDTSYDASEATVNHLLIRSNCIYQHCVLQVNYTTYDV
;
A
#
# COMPACT_ATOMS: atom_id res chain seq x y z
N MET A 1 19.51 -5.03 21.00
CA MET A 1 18.21 -5.58 21.45
C MET A 1 17.53 -6.20 20.25
N LYS A 2 17.16 -7.47 20.33
CA LYS A 2 16.47 -8.20 19.26
C LYS A 2 14.97 -7.94 19.50
N ASP A 3 14.33 -7.18 18.61
CA ASP A 3 12.88 -6.96 18.68
C ASP A 3 12.19 -8.33 18.72
N PRO A 4 11.19 -8.55 19.59
CA PRO A 4 10.36 -9.75 19.54
C PRO A 4 9.77 -9.86 18.13
N LEU A 5 10.01 -10.99 17.47
CA LEU A 5 9.39 -11.30 16.18
C LEU A 5 7.88 -11.30 16.41
N GLU A 6 7.16 -10.36 15.77
CA GLU A 6 5.70 -10.39 15.78
C GLU A 6 5.25 -11.79 15.31
N PRO A 7 4.38 -12.49 16.06
CA PRO A 7 3.82 -13.74 15.58
C PRO A 7 3.00 -13.42 14.33
N VAL A 8 3.42 -13.96 13.19
CA VAL A 8 2.75 -13.77 11.90
C VAL A 8 1.52 -14.69 11.89
N PRO A 9 0.29 -14.15 11.78
CA PRO A 9 -0.89 -15.01 11.59
C PRO A 9 -0.72 -15.83 10.31
N ASP A 10 -0.64 -17.15 10.45
CA ASP A 10 -0.57 -18.08 9.31
C ASP A 10 -1.99 -18.36 8.79
N ILE A 11 -2.62 -17.32 8.24
CA ILE A 11 -3.94 -17.41 7.64
C ILE A 11 -3.74 -17.70 6.16
N LEU A 12 -3.87 -18.97 5.78
CA LEU A 12 -3.68 -19.46 4.41
C LEU A 12 -4.65 -18.83 3.39
N GLU A 13 -5.74 -18.23 3.86
CA GLU A 13 -6.75 -17.55 3.05
C GLU A 13 -6.31 -16.13 2.61
N GLU A 14 -5.34 -15.52 3.30
CA GLU A 14 -4.78 -14.22 2.91
C GLU A 14 -3.67 -14.40 1.86
N HIS A 15 -3.72 -13.68 0.75
CA HIS A 15 -2.70 -13.75 -0.31
C HIS A 15 -1.30 -13.33 0.16
N TYR A 16 -1.23 -12.42 1.12
CA TYR A 16 0.02 -12.00 1.75
C TYR A 16 -0.27 -11.49 3.17
N ASN A 17 0.73 -11.63 4.03
CA ASN A 17 0.74 -11.06 5.36
C ASN A 17 1.93 -10.10 5.47
N VAL A 18 1.66 -8.89 5.95
CA VAL A 18 2.67 -7.86 6.24
C VAL A 18 2.61 -7.54 7.72
N GLY A 19 3.77 -7.35 8.36
CA GLY A 19 3.83 -6.98 9.78
C GLY A 19 2.94 -5.75 10.06
N LYS A 20 2.18 -5.75 11.16
CA LYS A 20 1.18 -4.69 11.42
C LYS A 20 1.78 -3.54 12.22
N SER A 21 2.93 -3.76 12.85
CA SER A 21 3.67 -2.75 13.59
C SER A 21 4.04 -1.54 12.74
N GLN A 22 3.85 -0.35 13.32
CA GLN A 22 4.26 0.94 12.79
C GLN A 22 5.50 1.50 13.52
N HIS A 23 6.29 0.63 14.18
CA HIS A 23 7.41 1.06 15.04
C HIS A 23 8.61 1.67 14.31
N ARG A 24 8.67 1.54 12.97
CA ARG A 24 9.79 2.02 12.15
C ARG A 24 9.30 3.04 11.12
N PRO A 25 8.91 4.25 11.55
CA PRO A 25 8.53 5.31 10.64
C PRO A 25 9.75 5.81 9.86
N ILE A 26 9.53 6.08 8.58
CA ILE A 26 10.45 6.74 7.67
C ILE A 26 9.74 8.00 7.20
N ASP A 27 10.33 9.17 7.45
CA ASP A 27 9.85 10.41 6.84
C ASP A 27 10.05 10.33 5.33
N LEU A 28 8.95 10.50 4.60
CA LEU A 28 8.89 10.30 3.16
C LEU A 28 9.72 11.36 2.41
N ALA A 29 9.73 12.60 2.89
CA ALA A 29 10.49 13.67 2.25
C ALA A 29 12.00 13.46 2.42
N ASP A 30 12.43 13.07 3.62
CA ASP A 30 13.82 12.72 3.91
C ASP A 30 14.27 11.48 3.13
N PHE A 31 13.40 10.47 2.97
CA PHE A 31 13.69 9.29 2.16
C PHE A 31 13.93 9.66 0.70
N ILE A 32 13.06 10.48 0.10
CA ILE A 32 13.21 10.95 -1.28
C ILE A 32 14.49 11.78 -1.42
N ARG A 33 14.72 12.72 -0.49
CA ARG A 33 15.89 13.60 -0.50
C ARG A 33 17.21 12.82 -0.43
N LYS A 34 17.30 11.82 0.45
CA LYS A 34 18.50 10.98 0.59
C LYS A 34 18.81 10.15 -0.64
N ASN A 35 17.79 9.88 -1.46
CA ASN A 35 17.88 9.04 -2.64
C ASN A 35 17.55 9.83 -3.92
N SER A 36 17.85 11.14 -3.95
CA SER A 36 17.45 12.03 -5.05
C SER A 36 18.05 11.69 -6.42
N GLY A 37 19.11 10.87 -6.45
CA GLY A 37 19.72 10.36 -7.68
C GLY A 37 19.02 9.12 -8.24
N ASP A 38 18.06 8.54 -7.53
CA ASP A 38 17.34 7.34 -7.96
C ASP A 38 16.17 7.71 -8.89
N PRO A 39 16.19 7.27 -10.18
CA PRO A 39 15.08 7.50 -11.10
C PRO A 39 13.75 6.93 -10.60
N ALA A 40 13.76 5.87 -9.79
CA ALA A 40 12.54 5.28 -9.23
C ALA A 40 11.82 6.23 -8.26
N LEU A 41 12.55 7.20 -7.67
CA LEU A 41 12.00 8.15 -6.72
C LEU A 41 11.63 9.50 -7.34
N GLN A 42 11.80 9.67 -8.65
CA GLN A 42 11.27 10.82 -9.35
C GLN A 42 9.75 10.83 -9.25
N GLU A 43 9.21 11.96 -8.79
CA GLU A 43 7.77 12.17 -8.56
C GLU A 43 7.14 11.11 -7.63
N PHE A 44 7.93 10.50 -6.75
CA PHE A 44 7.52 9.33 -5.97
C PHE A 44 6.21 9.57 -5.21
N THR A 45 6.11 10.67 -4.46
CA THR A 45 4.89 10.99 -3.69
C THR A 45 3.66 11.11 -4.60
N LEU A 46 3.80 11.72 -5.77
CA LEU A 46 2.70 11.87 -6.73
C LEU A 46 2.25 10.50 -7.26
N ARG A 47 3.21 9.67 -7.70
CA ARG A 47 2.96 8.31 -8.19
C ARG A 47 2.34 7.42 -7.12
N LEU A 48 2.83 7.52 -5.88
CA LEU A 48 2.29 6.81 -4.73
C LEU A 48 0.83 7.20 -4.48
N LYS A 49 0.52 8.50 -4.47
CA LYS A 49 -0.86 8.95 -4.27
C LYS A 49 -1.79 8.51 -5.40
N ARG A 50 -1.34 8.58 -6.66
CA ARG A 50 -2.10 8.06 -7.82
C ARG A 50 -2.40 6.57 -7.70
N HIS A 51 -1.46 5.79 -7.17
CA HIS A 51 -1.65 4.37 -6.92
C HIS A 51 -2.61 4.07 -5.75
N LEU A 52 -2.48 4.81 -4.64
CA LEU A 52 -3.31 4.57 -3.45
C LEU A 52 -4.77 4.97 -3.63
N LEU A 53 -5.05 5.98 -4.44
CA LEU A 53 -6.40 6.51 -4.64
C LEU A 53 -7.43 5.45 -5.11
N PRO A 54 -7.18 4.65 -6.17
CA PRO A 54 -8.10 3.58 -6.56
C PRO A 54 -8.22 2.51 -5.48
N CYS A 55 -7.12 2.15 -4.79
CA CYS A 55 -7.15 1.18 -3.69
C CYS A 55 -8.06 1.64 -2.53
N ILE A 56 -7.97 2.90 -2.14
CA ILE A 56 -8.81 3.47 -1.07
C ILE A 56 -10.28 3.45 -1.50
N ARG A 57 -10.60 3.86 -2.73
CA ARG A 57 -11.98 3.79 -3.25
C ARG A 57 -12.52 2.37 -3.24
N ALA A 58 -11.70 1.40 -3.68
CA ALA A 58 -12.07 0.00 -3.64
C ALA A 58 -12.41 -0.45 -2.21
N MET A 59 -11.62 -0.07 -1.21
CA MET A 59 -11.92 -0.34 0.20
C MET A 59 -13.23 0.30 0.66
N HIS A 60 -13.53 1.52 0.24
CA HIS A 60 -14.80 2.18 0.57
C HIS A 60 -16.01 1.45 -0.06
N VAL A 61 -15.89 1.00 -1.31
CA VAL A 61 -16.94 0.23 -1.99
C VAL A 61 -17.17 -1.10 -1.25
N LEU A 62 -16.11 -1.83 -0.94
CA LEU A 62 -16.21 -3.11 -0.20
C LEU A 62 -16.77 -2.95 1.21
N ALA A 63 -16.44 -1.86 1.89
CA ALA A 63 -16.97 -1.57 3.21
C ALA A 63 -18.47 -1.23 3.18
N SER A 64 -18.96 -0.65 2.08
CA SER A 64 -20.38 -0.34 1.89
C SER A 64 -21.18 -1.54 1.40
N GLU A 65 -20.66 -2.26 0.39
CA GLU A 65 -21.35 -3.34 -0.30
C GLU A 65 -20.37 -4.52 -0.52
N PRO A 66 -20.25 -5.45 0.45
CA PRO A 66 -19.27 -6.54 0.41
C PRO A 66 -19.44 -7.47 -0.81
N SER A 67 -20.64 -7.55 -1.37
CA SER A 67 -20.95 -8.34 -2.57
C SER A 67 -20.56 -7.65 -3.89
N ALA A 68 -20.12 -6.39 -3.85
CA ALA A 68 -19.73 -5.60 -5.02
C ALA A 68 -18.33 -5.95 -5.58
N LEU A 69 -17.80 -7.15 -5.30
CA LEU A 69 -16.52 -7.62 -5.84
C LEU A 69 -16.47 -7.56 -7.37
N GLN A 70 -17.61 -7.77 -8.04
CA GLN A 70 -17.75 -7.66 -9.49
C GLN A 70 -17.69 -6.21 -10.00
N LEU A 71 -17.97 -5.21 -9.15
CA LEU A 71 -17.87 -3.79 -9.50
C LEU A 71 -16.41 -3.30 -9.54
N LEU A 72 -15.52 -4.00 -8.83
CA LEU A 72 -14.09 -3.66 -8.75
C LEU A 72 -13.31 -4.04 -10.01
N GLU A 73 -13.75 -5.06 -10.75
CA GLU A 73 -13.10 -5.49 -12.01
C GLU A 73 -13.12 -4.40 -13.09
N GLY A 74 -14.00 -3.40 -12.98
CA GLY A 74 -14.07 -2.23 -13.86
C GLY A 74 -13.59 -0.92 -13.24
N LEU A 75 -13.06 -0.93 -12.01
CA LEU A 75 -12.48 0.26 -11.40
C LEU A 75 -11.09 0.49 -12.00
N ASP A 76 -11.08 0.95 -13.25
CA ASP A 76 -9.88 1.22 -14.02
C ASP A 76 -8.83 1.94 -13.17
N THR A 77 -7.66 1.31 -13.03
CA THR A 77 -6.42 1.96 -12.60
C THR A 77 -6.02 3.10 -13.54
N SER A 78 -6.71 3.22 -14.69
CA SER A 78 -6.62 4.29 -15.68
C SER A 78 -7.38 5.56 -15.29
N TYR A 79 -8.09 5.60 -14.14
CA TYR A 79 -8.75 6.82 -13.66
C TYR A 79 -7.74 7.98 -13.74
N ASP A 80 -8.02 8.91 -14.64
CA ASP A 80 -7.27 10.14 -14.81
C ASP A 80 -7.53 10.95 -13.54
N ALA A 81 -6.76 10.61 -12.51
CA ALA A 81 -6.77 11.29 -11.24
C ALA A 81 -6.22 12.67 -11.52
N SER A 82 -7.10 13.57 -11.94
CA SER A 82 -6.81 14.98 -12.09
C SER A 82 -6.00 15.40 -10.87
N GLU A 83 -4.96 16.20 -11.09
CA GLU A 83 -4.07 16.69 -10.03
C GLU A 83 -4.85 17.18 -8.80
N ALA A 84 -6.02 17.79 -9.01
CA ALA A 84 -6.92 18.21 -7.94
C ALA A 84 -7.33 17.06 -7.00
N THR A 85 -7.72 15.90 -7.53
CA THR A 85 -8.15 14.74 -6.74
C THR A 85 -6.98 14.10 -5.99
N VAL A 86 -5.79 14.07 -6.58
CA VAL A 86 -4.58 13.54 -5.93
C VAL A 86 -4.13 14.43 -4.78
N ASN A 87 -4.33 15.75 -4.90
CA ASN A 87 -4.00 16.71 -3.85
C ASN A 87 -4.88 16.57 -2.60
N HIS A 88 -6.09 16.02 -2.74
CA HIS A 88 -6.95 15.72 -1.59
C HIS A 88 -6.48 14.49 -0.78
N LEU A 89 -5.57 13.67 -1.31
CA LEU A 89 -5.01 12.54 -0.57
C LEU A 89 -3.87 13.00 0.35
N LEU A 90 -4.07 12.82 1.65
CA LEU A 90 -3.10 13.15 2.69
C LEU A 90 -2.44 11.89 3.25
N ILE A 91 -1.10 11.84 3.21
CA ILE A 91 -0.33 10.79 3.86
C ILE A 91 -0.09 11.22 5.31
N ARG A 92 -0.61 10.43 6.26
CA ARG A 92 -0.52 10.74 7.68
C ARG A 92 0.95 10.94 8.09
N SER A 93 1.21 12.07 8.74
CA SER A 93 2.55 12.49 9.20
C SER A 93 3.63 12.53 8.12
N ASN A 94 3.28 12.45 6.82
CA ASN A 94 4.24 12.26 5.73
C ASN A 94 5.18 11.06 5.96
N CYS A 95 4.68 10.02 6.63
CA CYS A 95 5.48 8.85 7.00
C CYS A 95 5.06 7.60 6.23
N ILE A 96 6.04 6.80 5.85
CA ILE A 96 5.87 5.40 5.48
C ILE A 96 6.49 4.52 6.58
N TYR A 97 6.09 3.25 6.66
CA TYR A 97 6.58 2.36 7.70
C TYR A 97 7.39 1.22 7.09
N GLN A 98 8.57 0.98 7.65
CA GLN A 98 9.40 -0.15 7.25
C GLN A 98 8.96 -1.40 8.01
N HIS A 99 8.43 -2.37 7.27
CA HIS A 99 8.05 -3.67 7.81
C HIS A 99 9.19 -4.67 7.65
N CYS A 100 9.44 -5.47 8.69
CA CYS A 100 10.45 -6.54 8.66
C CYS A 100 9.89 -7.88 8.19
N VAL A 101 8.57 -7.98 8.04
CA VAL A 101 7.87 -9.20 7.63
C VAL A 101 7.00 -8.88 6.42
N LEU A 102 7.24 -9.61 5.34
CA LEU A 102 6.35 -9.77 4.20
C LEU A 102 6.34 -11.27 3.88
N GLN A 103 5.23 -11.94 4.17
CA GLN A 103 4.99 -13.33 3.82
C GLN A 103 3.98 -13.34 2.66
N VAL A 104 4.37 -13.91 1.52
CA VAL A 104 3.46 -14.08 0.38
C VAL A 104 3.01 -15.53 0.37
N ASN A 105 1.73 -15.77 0.57
CA ASN A 105 1.14 -17.10 0.57
C ASN A 105 0.86 -17.48 -0.89
N TYR A 106 1.81 -18.14 -1.53
CA TYR A 106 1.60 -18.71 -2.85
C TYR A 106 0.75 -19.97 -2.73
N THR A 107 -0.44 -19.97 -3.33
CA THR A 107 -1.14 -21.21 -3.65
C THR A 107 -0.33 -21.90 -4.74
N THR A 108 0.32 -23.01 -4.40
CA THR A 108 1.03 -23.86 -5.35
C THR A 108 0.10 -24.24 -6.50
N TYR A 109 0.54 -23.99 -7.73
CA TYR A 109 -0.03 -24.62 -8.91
C TYR A 109 0.03 -26.14 -8.72
N ASP A 110 -1.09 -26.85 -8.90
CA ASP A 110 -1.03 -28.27 -9.25
C ASP A 110 -0.33 -28.36 -10.61
N VAL A 111 0.79 -29.09 -10.65
CA VAL A 111 1.57 -29.37 -11.87
C VAL A 111 1.03 -30.63 -12.54
#